data_AF-A0AB34GFZ3-F1
#
_entry.id   AF-A0AB34GFZ3-F1
#
_cell.length_a   1.000
_cell.length_b   1.000
_cell.length_c   1.000
_cell.angle_alpha   90.00
_cell.angle_beta   90.00
_cell.angle_gamma   90.00
#
_symmetry.space_group_name_H-M   'P 1'
#
loop_
_entity.id
_entity.type
_entity.pdbx_description
1 polymer ?
#
loop_
_entity_poly.entity_id
_entity_poly.type
_entity_poly.pdbx_seq_one_letter_code
_entity_poly.pdbx_strand_id
1 'polypeptide(L)'
;MTFMSSRFCTCQVTVTCIKNTHQLLKPQTSIHLSGDTYNVTRSVLISLQADNVYSLVLCQVKHRSTLVSQKTIQLDQYLHDKDILFVQTG
;
A
#
# COMPACT_ATOMS: atom_id res chain seq x y z
N MET A 1 6.98 -5.41 -2.52
CA MET A 1 5.75 -4.76 -3.00
C MET A 1 5.66 -3.35 -2.43
N THR A 2 5.25 -2.39 -3.25
CA THR A 2 5.14 -0.98 -2.85
C THR A 2 3.74 -0.47 -3.16
N PHE A 3 3.11 0.14 -2.15
CA PHE A 3 1.84 0.85 -2.25
C PHE A 3 2.12 2.35 -2.18
N MET A 4 1.57 3.10 -3.12
CA MET A 4 1.64 4.57 -3.12
C MET A 4 0.22 5.13 -3.17
N SER A 5 -0.02 6.19 -2.41
CA SER A 5 -1.23 7.00 -2.50
C SER A 5 -0.87 8.47 -2.32
N SER A 6 -1.50 9.32 -3.11
CA SER A 6 -1.14 10.72 -3.27
C SER A 6 -2.29 11.66 -2.93
N ARG A 7 -2.00 12.97 -2.86
CA ARG A 7 -2.98 14.06 -2.72
C ARG A 7 -3.69 14.14 -1.36
N PHE A 8 -3.02 13.74 -0.29
CA PHE A 8 -3.58 13.93 1.06
C PHE A 8 -3.36 15.37 1.53
N CYS A 9 -4.40 15.98 2.12
CA CYS A 9 -4.27 17.32 2.72
C CYS A 9 -3.53 17.32 4.08
N THR A 10 -3.14 16.15 4.59
CA THR A 10 -2.49 15.97 5.89
C THR A 10 -1.47 14.85 5.84
N CYS A 11 -0.38 14.99 6.61
CA CYS A 11 0.60 13.93 6.84
C CYS A 11 0.18 12.95 7.96
N GLN A 12 -0.88 13.27 8.73
CA GLN A 12 -1.33 12.47 9.86
C GLN A 12 -2.15 11.25 9.42
N VAL A 13 -1.60 10.41 8.55
CA VAL A 13 -2.29 9.22 8.05
C VAL A 13 -1.62 7.94 8.52
N THR A 14 -2.44 6.92 8.74
CA THR A 14 -2.01 5.56 9.04
C THR A 14 -2.30 4.70 7.84
N VAL A 15 -1.27 4.06 7.30
CA VAL A 15 -1.45 3.04 6.28
C VAL A 15 -1.45 1.67 6.95
N THR A 16 -2.30 0.75 6.48
CA THR A 16 -2.34 -0.64 6.93
C THR A 16 -2.51 -1.54 5.71
N CYS A 17 -1.63 -2.53 5.53
CA CYS A 17 -1.79 -3.53 4.48
C CYS A 17 -2.10 -4.88 5.11
N ILE A 18 -3.10 -5.58 4.57
CA ILE A 18 -3.68 -6.81 5.11
C ILE A 18 -3.63 -7.86 4.01
N LYS A 19 -3.05 -9.03 4.32
CA LYS A 19 -3.04 -10.22 3.45
C LYS A 19 -3.68 -11.36 4.21
N ASN A 20 -4.67 -12.04 3.60
CA ASN A 20 -5.32 -13.23 4.21
C ASN A 20 -5.71 -13.00 5.67
N THR A 21 -6.42 -11.91 5.96
CA THR A 21 -6.83 -11.44 7.32
C THR A 21 -5.71 -11.07 8.29
N HIS A 22 -4.44 -11.19 7.90
CA HIS A 22 -3.29 -10.83 8.73
C HIS A 22 -2.71 -9.49 8.29
N GLN A 23 -2.49 -8.59 9.26
CA GLN A 23 -1.79 -7.35 8.99
C GLN A 23 -0.32 -7.64 8.68
N LEU A 24 0.19 -7.06 7.59
CA LEU A 24 1.60 -7.16 7.23
C LEU A 24 2.45 -6.35 8.22
N LEU A 25 3.35 -7.04 8.91
CA LEU A 25 4.26 -6.50 9.91
C LEU A 25 5.55 -5.94 9.26
N LYS A 26 6.26 -5.07 9.99
CA LYS A 26 7.49 -4.38 9.55
C LYS A 26 7.38 -3.61 8.22
N PRO A 27 6.31 -2.84 7.98
CA PRO A 27 6.24 -2.00 6.79
C PRO A 27 7.18 -0.79 6.92
N GLN A 28 7.88 -0.45 5.85
CA GLN A 28 8.49 0.87 5.73
C GLN A 28 7.45 1.83 5.18
N THR A 29 7.08 2.85 5.95
CA THR A 29 6.15 3.89 5.50
C THR A 29 6.91 5.20 5.40
N SER A 30 6.84 5.87 4.26
CA SER A 30 7.36 7.21 4.05
C SER A 30 6.23 8.15 3.66
N ILE A 31 6.29 9.37 4.16
CA ILE A 31 5.36 10.45 3.82
C ILE A 31 6.20 11.60 3.31
N HIS A 32 5.89 12.07 2.11
CA HIS A 32 6.62 13.12 1.42
C HIS A 32 5.66 14.24 1.04
N LEU A 33 6.04 15.49 1.32
CA LEU A 33 5.33 16.65 0.82
C LEU A 33 5.55 16.77 -0.69
N SER A 34 4.47 17.00 -1.44
CA SER A 34 4.43 17.14 -2.88
C SER A 34 3.53 18.32 -3.23
N GLY A 35 4.15 19.48 -3.45
CA GLY A 35 3.44 20.77 -3.52
C GLY A 35 2.76 21.07 -2.19
N ASP A 36 1.45 21.29 -2.23
CA ASP A 36 0.62 21.56 -1.05
C ASP A 36 -0.04 20.30 -0.47
N THR A 37 0.30 19.11 -0.99
CA THR A 37 -0.29 17.84 -0.59
C THR A 37 0.76 16.83 -0.15
N TYR A 38 0.34 15.75 0.48
CA TYR A 38 1.23 14.68 0.94
C TYR A 38 1.04 13.41 0.10
N ASN A 39 2.16 12.80 -0.24
CA ASN A 39 2.24 11.47 -0.83
C ASN A 39 2.73 10.49 0.21
N VAL A 40 2.10 9.33 0.25
CA VAL A 40 2.34 8.31 1.24
C VAL A 40 2.72 7.05 0.50
N THR A 41 3.89 6.53 0.82
CA THR A 41 4.41 5.30 0.26
C THR A 41 4.56 4.28 1.37
N ARG A 42 4.09 3.06 1.15
CA ARG A 42 4.29 1.93 2.05
C ARG A 42 4.88 0.76 1.30
N SER A 43 6.08 0.36 1.71
CA SER A 43 6.77 -0.80 1.20
C SER A 43 6.64 -1.96 2.19
N VAL A 44 6.28 -3.13 1.65
CA VAL A 44 6.15 -4.38 2.40
C VAL A 44 6.91 -5.49 1.68
N LEU A 45 7.64 -6.27 2.47
CA LEU A 45 8.29 -7.51 2.05
C LEU A 45 7.29 -8.66 2.22
N ILE A 46 7.03 -9.39 1.15
CA ILE A 46 6.12 -10.52 1.12
C ILE A 46 6.85 -11.66 0.42
N SER A 47 6.90 -12.82 1.07
CA SER A 47 7.37 -14.04 0.42
C SER A 47 6.26 -14.60 -0.45
N LEU A 48 6.50 -14.64 -1.76
CA LEU A 48 5.61 -15.25 -2.73
C LEU A 48 5.89 -16.76 -2.72
N GLN A 49 4.89 -17.52 -2.34
CA GLN A 49 4.91 -18.98 -2.35
C GLN A 49 3.74 -19.47 -3.21
N ALA A 50 3.86 -20.67 -3.80
CA ALA A 50 2.89 -21.19 -4.76
C ALA A 50 1.45 -21.26 -4.22
N ASP A 51 1.31 -21.45 -2.91
CA ASP A 51 0.05 -21.47 -2.17
C ASP A 51 -0.58 -20.08 -2.00
N ASN A 52 0.22 -19.01 -2.06
CA ASN A 52 -0.20 -17.66 -1.68
C ASN A 52 -0.10 -16.64 -2.81
N VAL A 53 0.22 -17.10 -4.02
CA VAL A 53 0.48 -16.21 -5.15
C VAL A 53 -0.75 -15.55 -5.72
N TYR A 54 -1.91 -16.19 -5.62
CA TYR A 54 -3.21 -15.61 -5.97
C TYR A 54 -3.85 -14.84 -4.80
N SER A 55 -3.12 -14.65 -3.69
CA SER A 55 -3.65 -13.89 -2.55
C SER A 55 -3.77 -12.40 -2.88
N LEU A 56 -4.75 -11.76 -2.24
CA LEU A 56 -4.98 -10.33 -2.32
C LEU A 56 -4.35 -9.62 -1.12
N VAL A 57 -3.77 -8.45 -1.38
CA VAL A 57 -3.31 -7.52 -0.35
C VAL A 57 -4.19 -6.28 -0.39
N LEU A 58 -4.91 -6.02 0.69
CA LEU A 58 -5.70 -4.80 0.88
C LEU A 58 -4.87 -3.78 1.65
N CYS A 59 -4.49 -2.69 1.00
CA CYS A 59 -3.87 -1.54 1.65
C CYS A 59 -4.90 -0.44 1.88
N GLN A 60 -5.01 0.03 3.12
CA GLN A 60 -5.93 1.08 3.56
C GLN A 60 -5.15 2.26 4.11
N VAL A 61 -5.58 3.47 3.78
CA VAL A 61 -5.09 4.72 4.36
C VAL A 61 -6.21 5.29 5.22
N LYS A 62 -5.90 5.58 6.48
CA LYS A 62 -6.83 6.15 7.46
C LYS A 62 -6.31 7.47 8.00
N HIS A 63 -7.19 8.45 8.15
CA HIS A 63 -6.94 9.68 8.90
C HIS A 63 -7.90 9.71 10.08
N ARG A 64 -7.37 9.78 11.32
CA ARG A 64 -8.18 9.75 12.56
C ARG A 64 -9.21 8.61 12.58
N SER A 65 -8.79 7.42 12.18
CA SER A 65 -9.61 6.20 12.05
C SER A 65 -10.64 6.19 10.90
N THR A 66 -10.88 7.32 10.22
CA THR A 66 -11.69 7.37 9.00
C THR A 66 -10.91 6.84 7.81
N LEU A 67 -11.50 5.92 7.05
CA LEU A 67 -10.93 5.43 5.80
C LEU A 67 -10.96 6.54 4.74
N VAL A 68 -9.79 6.94 4.25
CA VAL A 68 -9.67 8.01 3.24
C VAL A 68 -9.26 7.47 1.87
N SER A 69 -8.62 6.30 1.82
CA SER A 69 -8.27 5.62 0.57
C SER A 69 -8.05 4.14 0.84
N GLN A 70 -8.32 3.29 -0.14
CA GLN A 70 -7.96 1.87 -0.10
C GLN A 70 -7.66 1.34 -1.49
N LYS A 71 -6.84 0.29 -1.54
CA LYS A 71 -6.54 -0.43 -2.77
C LYS A 71 -6.31 -1.91 -2.50
N THR A 72 -6.86 -2.74 -3.38
CA THR A 72 -6.58 -4.17 -3.45
C THR A 72 -5.51 -4.41 -4.51
N ILE A 73 -4.50 -5.18 -4.17
CA ILE A 73 -3.40 -5.56 -5.06
C ILE A 73 -3.35 -7.09 -5.13
N GLN A 74 -3.30 -7.64 -6.34
CA GLN A 74 -3.17 -9.07 -6.55
C GLN A 74 -1.70 -9.44 -6.65
N LEU A 75 -1.27 -10.49 -5.95
CA LEU A 75 0.15 -10.83 -5.87
C LEU A 75 0.69 -11.52 -7.11
N ASP A 76 -0.16 -12.14 -7.92
CA ASP A 76 0.18 -12.80 -9.17
C ASP A 76 0.66 -11.81 -10.24
N GLN A 77 0.27 -10.54 -10.13
CA GLN A 77 0.80 -9.45 -10.95
C GLN A 77 2.32 -9.28 -10.81
N TYR A 78 2.91 -9.70 -9.69
CA TYR A 78 4.36 -9.67 -9.46
C TYR A 78 5.10 -10.93 -9.93
N LEU A 79 4.39 -11.95 -10.43
CA LEU A 79 5.03 -13.12 -11.03
C LEU A 79 5.47 -12.86 -12.46
N HIS A 80 4.71 -12.05 -13.19
CA HIS A 80 4.91 -11.85 -14.62
C HIS A 80 5.81 -10.65 -14.93
N ASP A 81 5.93 -9.67 -14.02
CA ASP A 81 6.72 -8.47 -14.24
C ASP A 81 7.48 -7.98 -13.00
N LYS A 82 8.71 -7.51 -13.25
CA LYS A 82 9.64 -6.91 -12.28
C LYS A 82 9.23 -5.48 -11.86
N ASP A 83 7.94 -5.15 -11.93
CA ASP A 83 7.52 -3.75 -11.93
C ASP A 83 7.06 -3.23 -10.57
N ILE A 84 7.75 -2.16 -10.16
CA ILE A 84 7.38 -1.27 -9.08
C ILE A 84 6.05 -0.62 -9.50
N LEU A 85 4.95 -1.09 -8.92
CA LEU A 85 3.62 -0.51 -9.12
C LEU A 85 3.56 0.91 -8.54
N PHE A 86 3.84 1.91 -9.38
CA PHE A 86 3.48 3.30 -9.14
C PHE A 86 1.97 3.41 -9.25
N VAL A 87 1.32 3.73 -8.13
CA VAL A 87 -0.11 3.96 -8.10
C VAL A 87 -0.36 5.44 -7.82
N GLN A 88 -0.68 6.20 -8.86
CA GLN A 88 -1.31 7.52 -8.69
C GLN A 88 -2.78 7.30 -8.36
N THR A 89 -3.21 7.72 -7.18
CA THR A 89 -4.63 7.92 -6.87
C THR A 89 -4.94 9.40 -7.08
N GLY A 90 -5.91 9.67 -7.96
CA GLY A 90 -6.39 11.00 -8.32
C GLY A 90 -7.10 11.71 -7.18
#